data_AF-U2GYT7-F1
#
_entry.id   AF-U2GYT7-F1
#
_cell.length_a   1.000
_cell.length_b   1.000
_cell.length_c   1.000
_cell.angle_alpha   90.00
_cell.angle_beta   90.00
_cell.angle_gamma   90.00
#
_symmetry.space_group_name_H-M   'P 1'
#
loop_
_entity.id
_entity.type
_entity.pdbx_description
1 polymer ?
#
loop_
_entity_poly.entity_id
_entity_poly.type
_entity_poly.pdbx_seq_one_letter_code
_entity_poly.pdbx_strand_id
1 'polypeptide(L)'
;MWLQIRFLFIILFLSGCGIVTSVDDDNKESKILSVDQRISTKEGLLSLMAPIHKDIGVFYGVYKVEEGMALTWAVKNMMASKLIISTESYPGHTFESAKYLNPKNLKIFEEETKTKESFYNTTTSAIYKKAYLDYIDGVKCRTFVHADLRQIYQNVIDGEKTYTQYYDTYCSFYQPKNIKKPTNMVRLQYEYSFNRKSKAFTDSNKTEQEVLNDIHNIFRQDIQAIFSTIKLGMDREKMRKEGLLFDKPYRVQF
;
A
#
# COMPACT_ATOMS: atom_id res chain seq x y z
N MET A 1 39.37 3.10 13.78
CA MET A 1 38.85 1.75 13.43
C MET A 1 37.41 1.69 13.91
N TRP A 2 36.50 1.45 12.97
CA TRP A 2 35.07 1.73 13.07
C TRP A 2 34.34 0.94 14.17
N LEU A 3 33.56 1.66 14.98
CA LEU A 3 32.57 1.13 15.91
C LEU A 3 31.29 0.82 15.10
N GLN A 4 31.04 -0.45 14.79
CA GLN A 4 29.75 -0.88 14.21
C GLN A 4 28.67 -0.83 15.30
N ILE A 5 27.83 0.19 15.28
CA ILE A 5 26.62 0.25 16.08
C ILE A 5 25.51 -0.43 15.28
N ARG A 6 25.19 -1.68 15.66
CA ARG A 6 24.00 -2.41 15.16
C ARG A 6 22.79 -2.01 16.02
N PHE A 7 21.80 -1.34 15.45
CA PHE A 7 20.54 -1.05 16.14
C PHE A 7 19.49 -2.11 15.81
N LEU A 8 19.06 -2.83 16.85
CA LEU A 8 18.03 -3.86 16.88
C LEU A 8 16.69 -3.20 17.25
N PHE A 9 15.61 -3.43 16.50
CA PHE A 9 14.25 -3.03 16.89
C PHE A 9 13.33 -4.25 16.97
N ILE A 10 12.70 -4.44 18.15
CA ILE A 10 11.88 -5.60 18.54
C ILE A 10 10.39 -5.19 18.55
N ILE A 11 9.54 -5.96 17.87
CA ILE A 11 8.08 -5.94 18.10
C ILE A 11 7.63 -7.38 18.37
N LEU A 12 7.13 -7.62 19.59
CA LEU A 12 6.63 -8.90 20.09
C LEU A 12 5.22 -9.15 19.55
N PHE A 13 5.09 -10.02 18.57
CA PHE A 13 3.82 -10.66 18.22
C PHE A 13 3.90 -12.13 18.59
N LEU A 14 2.83 -12.61 19.23
CA LEU A 14 2.55 -14.00 19.53
C LEU A 14 3.37 -14.53 20.73
N SER A 15 2.66 -15.23 21.62
CA SER A 15 3.23 -15.78 22.84
C SER A 15 4.24 -16.89 22.50
N GLY A 16 5.50 -16.50 22.36
CA GLY A 16 6.63 -17.38 22.07
C GLY A 16 7.60 -16.69 21.10
N CYS A 17 8.88 -16.57 21.47
CA CYS A 17 9.89 -15.84 20.72
C CYS A 17 9.98 -16.26 19.24
N GLY A 18 9.37 -15.48 18.35
CA GLY A 18 9.55 -15.54 16.90
C GLY A 18 9.73 -14.13 16.35
N ILE A 19 10.98 -13.73 16.12
CA ILE A 19 11.36 -12.37 15.70
C ILE A 19 10.96 -12.18 14.23
N VAL A 20 10.06 -11.24 13.93
CA VAL A 20 9.84 -10.75 12.56
C VAL A 20 10.88 -9.68 12.26
N THR A 21 11.99 -10.07 11.65
CA THR A 21 12.96 -9.16 11.04
C THR A 21 12.64 -8.95 9.56
N SER A 22 12.45 -7.70 9.12
CA SER A 22 13.19 -7.13 7.98
C SER A 22 12.65 -5.74 7.61
N VAL A 23 13.40 -4.71 7.99
CA VAL A 23 13.73 -3.60 7.08
C VAL A 23 15.18 -3.20 7.40
N ASP A 24 16.14 -4.00 6.95
CA ASP A 24 17.52 -3.52 6.81
C ASP A 24 17.53 -2.52 5.65
N ASP A 25 17.67 -1.24 5.97
CA ASP A 25 18.10 -0.23 5.03
C ASP A 25 18.63 0.96 5.85
N ASP A 26 19.95 1.15 5.85
CA ASP A 26 20.69 2.18 6.61
C ASP A 26 20.23 3.63 6.34
N ASN A 27 19.24 3.81 5.46
CA ASN A 27 18.66 5.10 5.05
C ASN A 27 17.27 5.41 5.65
N LYS A 28 16.71 4.55 6.52
CA LYS A 28 15.34 4.72 7.05
C LYS A 28 15.33 5.18 8.51
N GLU A 29 14.73 6.33 8.76
CA GLU A 29 14.28 6.69 10.11
C GLU A 29 12.98 5.92 10.40
N SER A 30 13.06 4.86 11.22
CA SER A 30 11.88 4.22 11.78
C SER A 30 11.35 5.08 12.93
N LYS A 31 10.15 5.65 12.76
CA LYS A 31 9.48 6.42 13.82
C LYS A 31 8.09 5.84 14.05
N ILE A 32 7.60 5.93 15.29
CA ILE A 32 6.20 5.65 15.61
C ILE A 32 5.42 6.92 15.32
N LEU A 33 4.33 6.84 14.55
CA LEU A 33 3.48 8.00 14.30
C LEU A 33 2.66 8.35 15.53
N SER A 34 2.69 9.64 15.89
CA SER A 34 1.65 10.19 16.75
C SER A 34 0.29 10.22 16.04
N VAL A 35 -0.79 10.20 16.83
CA VAL A 35 -2.16 10.33 16.30
C VAL A 35 -2.23 11.65 15.50
N ASP A 36 -2.85 11.61 14.32
CA ASP A 36 -3.02 12.77 13.43
C ASP A 36 -1.75 13.37 12.81
N GLN A 37 -0.61 12.69 12.92
CA GLN A 37 0.62 13.16 12.28
C GLN A 37 0.58 12.95 10.76
N ARG A 38 0.75 14.03 10.01
CA ARG A 38 1.00 13.98 8.56
C ARG A 38 2.49 13.73 8.30
N ILE A 39 2.79 12.72 7.49
CA ILE A 39 4.12 12.47 6.95
C ILE A 39 4.16 12.96 5.52
N SER A 40 5.28 13.53 5.10
CA SER A 40 5.52 13.93 3.70
C SER A 40 6.91 13.47 3.24
N THR A 41 7.06 13.19 1.95
CA THR A 41 8.36 13.00 1.32
C THR A 41 9.14 14.30 1.23
N LYS A 42 10.45 14.23 0.93
CA LYS A 42 11.37 15.36 0.95
C LYS A 42 10.99 16.44 -0.07
N GLU A 43 10.61 16.07 -1.28
CA GLU A 43 10.16 17.00 -2.32
C GLU A 43 8.67 17.34 -2.21
N GLY A 44 7.96 16.77 -1.23
CA GLY A 44 6.53 17.04 -0.98
C GLY A 44 5.59 16.47 -2.04
N LEU A 45 6.06 15.53 -2.88
CA LEU A 45 5.23 14.87 -3.89
C LEU A 45 4.19 13.94 -3.27
N LEU A 46 4.44 13.43 -2.08
CA LEU A 46 3.57 12.51 -1.38
C LEU A 46 3.42 12.96 0.07
N SER A 47 2.18 13.01 0.56
CA SER A 47 1.92 13.08 2.00
C SER A 47 0.68 12.29 2.39
N LEU A 48 0.65 11.76 3.62
CA LEU A 48 -0.45 10.97 4.16
C LEU A 48 -0.45 11.00 5.69
N MET A 49 -1.51 10.48 6.30
CA MET A 49 -1.64 10.27 7.74
C MET A 49 -1.70 8.77 8.07
N ALA A 50 -1.50 8.45 9.34
CA ALA A 50 -1.54 7.08 9.86
C ALA A 50 -2.95 6.42 9.75
N PRO A 51 -3.04 5.06 9.74
CA PRO A 51 -4.31 4.32 9.84
C PRO A 51 -5.02 4.48 11.20
N ILE A 52 -6.27 4.01 11.27
CA ILE A 52 -7.12 4.06 12.48
C ILE A 52 -6.63 3.05 13.52
N HIS A 53 -6.50 1.77 13.13
CA HIS A 53 -6.16 0.70 14.06
C HIS A 53 -4.65 0.62 14.27
N LYS A 54 -4.23 0.62 15.54
CA LYS A 54 -2.82 0.71 15.92
C LYS A 54 -2.52 0.15 17.30
N ASP A 55 -3.04 -1.04 17.61
CA ASP A 55 -2.83 -1.68 18.91
C ASP A 55 -1.35 -1.81 19.31
N ILE A 56 -0.47 -1.95 18.31
CA ILE A 56 0.99 -2.09 18.50
C ILE A 56 1.74 -0.83 18.01
N GLY A 57 1.01 0.21 17.58
CA GLY A 57 1.55 1.39 16.92
C GLY A 57 1.73 1.21 15.42
N VAL A 58 1.93 2.34 14.73
CA VAL A 58 2.22 2.40 13.29
C VAL A 58 3.69 2.75 13.13
N PHE A 59 4.45 1.86 12.52
CA PHE A 59 5.85 2.09 12.17
C PHE A 59 5.89 2.62 10.75
N TYR A 60 6.66 3.69 10.52
CA TYR A 60 6.88 4.18 9.17
C TYR A 60 8.36 4.40 8.92
N GLY A 61 8.74 4.23 7.65
CA GLY A 61 10.03 4.63 7.12
C GLY A 61 9.80 5.51 5.89
N VAL A 62 10.41 6.70 5.88
CA VAL A 62 10.48 7.52 4.67
C VAL A 62 11.74 7.12 3.91
N TYR A 63 11.60 6.72 2.66
CA TYR A 63 12.77 6.45 1.82
C TYR A 63 13.36 7.79 1.41
N LYS A 64 14.64 8.04 1.76
CA LYS A 64 15.30 9.33 1.46
C LYS A 64 15.86 9.40 0.02
N VAL A 65 16.00 8.26 -0.66
CA VAL A 65 16.63 8.15 -2.00
C VAL A 65 15.59 8.17 -3.13
N GLU A 66 14.41 7.61 -2.86
CA GLU A 66 13.25 7.54 -3.76
C GLU A 66 12.13 8.41 -3.15
N GLU A 67 11.38 9.17 -3.94
CA GLU A 67 10.19 9.90 -3.45
C GLU A 67 9.10 8.86 -3.08
N GLY A 68 9.21 8.32 -1.86
CA GLY A 68 8.39 7.23 -1.38
C GLY A 68 8.41 7.02 0.14
N MET A 69 7.43 6.27 0.61
CA MET A 69 7.21 5.98 2.03
C MET A 69 6.77 4.52 2.19
N ALA A 70 7.20 3.88 3.27
CA ALA A 70 6.64 2.62 3.75
C ALA A 70 5.96 2.83 5.10
N LEU A 71 4.78 2.27 5.25
CA LEU A 71 4.04 2.17 6.50
C LEU A 71 3.83 0.70 6.78
N THR A 72 4.11 0.29 8.01
CA THR A 72 3.79 -1.03 8.54
C THR A 72 3.03 -0.87 9.84
N TRP A 73 1.92 -1.58 9.96
CA TRP A 73 1.10 -1.58 11.17
C TRP A 73 0.52 -2.96 11.38
N ALA A 74 0.02 -3.22 12.58
CA ALA A 74 -0.49 -4.55 12.89
C ALA A 74 -1.53 -4.48 14.03
N VAL A 75 -2.47 -5.43 13.98
CA VAL A 75 -3.49 -5.66 15.00
C VAL A 75 -3.09 -6.89 15.80
N LYS A 76 -3.01 -6.72 17.11
CA LYS A 76 -2.39 -7.69 18.03
C LYS A 76 -3.00 -9.08 17.86
N ASN A 77 -2.15 -10.08 17.66
CA ASN A 77 -2.53 -11.50 17.49
C ASN A 77 -3.50 -11.78 16.34
N MET A 78 -3.60 -10.91 15.33
CA MET A 78 -4.57 -11.05 14.25
C MET A 78 -3.93 -10.91 12.88
N MET A 79 -3.38 -9.73 12.56
CA MET A 79 -2.84 -9.44 11.24
C MET A 79 -1.73 -8.40 11.29
N ALA A 80 -0.86 -8.43 10.29
CA ALA A 80 0.06 -7.36 9.95
C ALA A 80 -0.34 -6.75 8.62
N SER A 81 0.03 -5.50 8.38
CA SER A 81 -0.29 -4.76 7.17
C SER A 81 0.87 -3.86 6.76
N LYS A 82 0.94 -3.64 5.46
CA LYS A 82 2.01 -2.86 4.85
C LYS A 82 1.46 -2.03 3.70
N LEU A 83 1.98 -0.81 3.57
CA LEU A 83 1.80 0.08 2.43
C LEU A 83 3.18 0.59 2.01
N ILE A 84 3.53 0.42 0.75
CA ILE A 84 4.61 1.15 0.09
C ILE A 84 3.95 2.09 -0.92
N ILE A 85 4.27 3.37 -0.85
CA ILE A 85 3.88 4.38 -1.82
C ILE A 85 5.14 5.01 -2.41
N SER A 86 5.26 5.07 -3.73
CA SER A 86 6.43 5.68 -4.37
C SER A 86 6.09 6.28 -5.73
N THR A 87 6.87 7.28 -6.15
CA THR A 87 6.80 7.85 -7.49
C THR A 87 7.76 7.19 -8.49
N GLU A 88 8.59 6.24 -8.04
CA GLU A 88 9.55 5.56 -8.89
C GLU A 88 8.91 4.38 -9.63
N SER A 89 9.13 4.37 -10.95
CA SER A 89 8.95 3.19 -11.80
C SER A 89 10.23 2.36 -11.69
N TYR A 90 10.27 1.40 -10.76
CA TYR A 90 11.34 0.40 -10.74
C TYR A 90 11.53 -0.19 -12.15
N PRO A 91 12.76 -0.26 -12.68
CA PRO A 91 13.01 -0.83 -13.99
C PRO A 91 12.51 -2.28 -14.03
N GLY A 92 11.56 -2.58 -14.92
CA GLY A 92 10.89 -3.88 -15.02
C GLY A 92 9.38 -3.84 -14.73
N HIS A 93 8.85 -2.77 -14.15
CA HIS A 93 7.41 -2.55 -14.01
C HIS A 93 6.89 -1.61 -15.10
N THR A 94 6.55 -2.16 -16.26
CA THR A 94 6.01 -1.45 -17.46
C THR A 94 4.54 -1.07 -17.32
N PHE A 95 4.17 -0.49 -16.19
CA PHE A 95 2.87 0.14 -16.16
C PHE A 95 2.96 1.45 -16.95
N GLU A 96 2.33 1.49 -18.15
CA GLU A 96 2.37 2.64 -19.06
C GLU A 96 1.59 3.85 -18.51
N SER A 97 2.08 4.44 -17.42
CA SER A 97 1.45 5.56 -16.72
C SER A 97 1.07 6.72 -17.65
N ALA A 98 1.92 7.04 -18.63
CA ALA A 98 1.68 8.10 -19.61
C ALA A 98 0.42 7.87 -20.44
N LYS A 99 0.10 6.60 -20.79
CA LYS A 99 -1.09 6.24 -21.57
C LYS A 99 -2.37 6.74 -20.91
N TYR A 100 -2.41 6.75 -19.59
CA TYR A 100 -3.61 7.08 -18.83
C TYR A 100 -3.67 8.53 -18.35
N LEU A 101 -2.74 9.37 -18.82
CA LEU A 101 -2.96 10.81 -18.88
C LEU A 101 -3.94 11.18 -20.00
N ASN A 102 -4.34 10.23 -20.84
CA ASN A 102 -5.43 10.41 -21.80
C ASN A 102 -6.77 9.92 -21.19
N PRO A 103 -7.77 10.81 -21.01
CA PRO A 103 -9.07 10.45 -20.45
C PRO A 103 -9.81 9.32 -21.21
N LYS A 104 -9.57 9.15 -22.52
CA LYS A 104 -10.16 8.05 -23.31
C LYS A 104 -9.68 6.69 -22.81
N ASN A 105 -8.40 6.57 -22.46
CA ASN A 105 -7.84 5.32 -21.96
C ASN A 105 -8.35 4.98 -20.54
N LEU A 106 -8.61 6.00 -19.71
CA LEU A 106 -9.27 5.81 -18.42
C LEU A 106 -10.72 5.30 -18.58
N LYS A 107 -11.48 5.81 -19.56
CA LYS A 107 -12.83 5.34 -19.86
C LYS A 107 -12.84 3.89 -20.37
N ILE A 108 -11.91 3.55 -21.28
CA ILE A 108 -11.77 2.17 -21.76
C ILE A 108 -11.51 1.22 -20.58
N PHE A 109 -10.55 1.57 -19.71
CA PHE A 109 -10.27 0.76 -18.53
C PHE A 109 -11.48 0.62 -17.59
N GLU A 110 -12.23 1.69 -17.37
CA GLU A 110 -13.47 1.66 -16.57
C GLU A 110 -14.48 0.64 -17.10
N GLU A 111 -14.68 0.58 -18.42
CA GLU A 111 -15.57 -0.42 -19.03
C GLU A 111 -14.99 -1.85 -18.97
N GLU A 112 -13.67 -1.99 -19.13
CA GLU A 112 -13.00 -3.29 -18.96
C GLU A 112 -13.17 -3.85 -17.55
N THR A 113 -13.13 -3.01 -16.50
CA THR A 113 -13.30 -3.46 -15.11
C THR A 113 -14.69 -4.02 -14.80
N LYS A 114 -15.70 -3.73 -15.62
CA LYS A 114 -17.06 -4.26 -15.46
C LYS A 114 -17.27 -5.61 -16.15
N THR A 115 -16.42 -5.94 -17.11
CA THR A 115 -16.65 -7.05 -18.05
C THR A 115 -15.55 -8.11 -18.03
N LYS A 116 -14.30 -7.73 -17.73
CA LYS A 116 -13.18 -8.66 -17.66
C LYS A 116 -13.13 -9.36 -16.31
N GLU A 117 -13.03 -10.68 -16.35
CA GLU A 117 -12.86 -11.54 -15.16
C GLU A 117 -11.42 -11.55 -14.64
N SER A 118 -10.43 -11.21 -15.46
CA SER A 118 -9.03 -11.12 -15.05
C SER A 118 -8.25 -10.12 -15.89
N PHE A 119 -7.12 -9.68 -15.34
CA PHE A 119 -6.18 -8.78 -16.01
C PHE A 119 -4.80 -9.40 -15.99
N TYR A 120 -4.09 -9.33 -17.12
CA TYR A 120 -2.74 -9.85 -17.26
C TYR A 120 -1.76 -8.72 -17.52
N ASN A 121 -0.71 -8.62 -16.70
CA ASN A 121 0.44 -7.77 -17.00
C ASN A 121 1.49 -8.63 -17.70
N THR A 122 1.66 -8.38 -19.00
CA THR A 122 2.57 -9.13 -19.88
C THR A 122 4.04 -8.99 -19.51
N THR A 123 4.43 -7.92 -18.82
CA THR A 123 5.82 -7.70 -18.46
C THR A 123 6.20 -8.35 -17.14
N THR A 124 5.30 -8.29 -16.15
CA THR A 124 5.56 -8.94 -14.85
C THR A 124 5.01 -10.36 -14.79
N SER A 125 4.39 -10.84 -15.86
CA SER A 125 3.60 -12.08 -15.93
C SER A 125 2.56 -12.20 -14.81
N ALA A 126 2.11 -11.07 -14.27
CA ALA A 126 1.19 -11.06 -13.13
C ALA A 126 -0.25 -11.23 -13.61
N ILE A 127 -0.98 -12.12 -12.94
CA ILE A 127 -2.42 -12.34 -13.14
C ILE A 127 -3.16 -11.69 -11.96
N TYR A 128 -4.09 -10.81 -12.28
CA TYR A 128 -4.98 -10.16 -11.31
C TYR A 128 -6.40 -10.71 -11.48
N LYS A 129 -7.04 -11.12 -10.37
CA LYS A 129 -8.42 -11.64 -10.38
C LYS A 129 -9.48 -10.56 -10.57
N LYS A 130 -9.11 -9.31 -10.33
CA LYS A 130 -10.03 -8.18 -10.40
C LYS A 130 -9.23 -6.90 -10.57
N ALA A 131 -9.81 -5.95 -11.27
CA ALA A 131 -9.35 -4.58 -11.24
C ALA A 131 -10.53 -3.63 -11.07
N TYR A 132 -10.29 -2.44 -10.54
CA TYR A 132 -11.29 -1.38 -10.37
C TYR A 132 -10.61 -0.01 -10.34
N LEU A 133 -11.43 1.03 -10.29
CA LEU A 133 -10.98 2.42 -10.22
C LEU A 133 -11.14 2.98 -8.82
N ASP A 134 -10.06 3.54 -8.29
CA ASP A 134 -10.03 4.32 -7.06
C ASP A 134 -9.93 5.82 -7.37
N TYR A 135 -10.35 6.66 -6.43
CA TYR A 135 -10.18 8.12 -6.49
C TYR A 135 -9.29 8.58 -5.35
N ILE A 136 -7.98 8.70 -5.59
CA ILE A 136 -7.01 9.12 -4.58
C ILE A 136 -6.61 10.57 -4.86
N ASP A 137 -6.85 11.45 -3.89
CA ASP A 137 -6.66 12.90 -4.01
C ASP A 137 -7.37 13.53 -5.25
N GLY A 138 -8.49 12.94 -5.66
CA GLY A 138 -9.25 13.34 -6.84
C GLY A 138 -8.72 12.77 -8.16
N VAL A 139 -7.64 11.98 -8.16
CA VAL A 139 -7.11 11.31 -9.36
C VAL A 139 -7.75 9.93 -9.50
N LYS A 140 -8.20 9.60 -10.71
CA LYS A 140 -8.70 8.27 -11.05
C LYS A 140 -7.51 7.30 -11.19
N CYS A 141 -7.35 6.43 -10.20
CA CYS A 141 -6.28 5.44 -10.11
C CYS A 141 -6.79 4.05 -10.49
N ARG A 142 -5.90 3.20 -11.02
CA ARG A 142 -6.25 1.82 -11.40
C ARG A 142 -5.70 0.88 -10.35
N THR A 143 -6.57 0.07 -9.79
CA THR A 143 -6.24 -0.85 -8.72
C THR A 143 -6.45 -2.27 -9.18
N PHE A 144 -5.50 -3.12 -8.85
CA PHE A 144 -5.44 -4.51 -9.26
C PHE A 144 -5.34 -5.40 -8.03
N VAL A 145 -6.20 -6.41 -7.96
CA VAL A 145 -6.22 -7.39 -6.88
C VAL A 145 -5.52 -8.65 -7.36
N HIS A 146 -4.45 -9.04 -6.68
CA HIS A 146 -3.75 -10.29 -7.01
C HIS A 146 -4.64 -11.48 -6.69
N ALA A 147 -4.60 -12.49 -7.58
CA ALA A 147 -5.54 -13.60 -7.57
C ALA A 147 -5.54 -14.38 -6.24
N ASP A 148 -4.35 -14.69 -5.74
CA ASP A 148 -4.22 -15.63 -4.62
C ASP A 148 -3.74 -14.96 -3.34
N LEU A 149 -4.19 -15.53 -2.21
CA LEU A 149 -3.50 -15.39 -0.94
C LEU A 149 -2.11 -16.02 -1.10
N ARG A 150 -1.12 -15.19 -1.40
CA ARG A 150 0.23 -15.68 -1.63
C ARG A 150 0.89 -15.95 -0.29
N GLN A 151 1.56 -17.09 -0.18
CA GLN A 151 2.60 -17.28 0.81
C GLN A 151 3.82 -16.47 0.35
N ILE A 152 3.79 -15.16 0.59
CA ILE A 152 4.86 -14.24 0.13
C ILE A 152 6.09 -14.37 1.03
N TYR A 153 5.87 -14.60 2.32
CA TYR A 153 6.95 -14.81 3.27
C TYR A 153 7.29 -16.30 3.31
N GLN A 154 8.52 -16.64 2.87
CA GLN A 154 9.07 -18.00 3.01
C GLN A 154 9.25 -18.38 4.48
N ASN A 155 9.32 -17.38 5.37
CA ASN A 155 9.48 -17.58 6.80
C ASN A 155 8.16 -18.03 7.42
N VAL A 156 8.28 -19.13 8.13
CA VAL A 156 7.25 -19.73 8.95
C VAL A 156 7.32 -19.03 10.31
N ILE A 157 6.22 -18.38 10.74
CA ILE A 157 6.13 -17.79 12.09
C ILE A 157 5.46 -18.84 12.96
N ASP A 158 6.12 -19.26 14.05
CA ASP A 158 5.64 -20.30 14.98
C ASP A 158 5.27 -21.64 14.33
N GLY A 159 6.04 -22.06 13.32
CA GLY A 159 5.77 -23.32 12.62
C GLY A 159 4.62 -23.27 11.59
N GLU A 160 4.01 -22.11 11.33
CA GLU A 160 2.94 -21.95 10.33
C GLU A 160 3.19 -20.98 9.18
N LYS A 161 2.45 -21.24 8.09
CA LYS A 161 2.43 -20.41 6.89
C LYS A 161 1.74 -19.08 7.15
N THR A 162 2.31 -18.00 6.62
CA THR A 162 1.67 -16.69 6.57
C THR A 162 0.95 -16.53 5.24
N TYR A 163 -0.33 -16.16 5.28
CA TYR A 163 -1.16 -15.89 4.10
C TYR A 163 -1.24 -14.39 3.85
N THR A 164 -1.06 -13.94 2.62
CA THR A 164 -1.04 -12.50 2.28
C THR A 164 -1.95 -12.18 1.11
N GLN A 165 -2.85 -11.22 1.29
CA GLN A 165 -3.63 -10.63 0.19
C GLN A 165 -2.95 -9.32 -0.21
N TYR A 166 -2.65 -9.20 -1.50
CA TYR A 166 -1.82 -8.13 -2.04
C TYR A 166 -2.55 -7.35 -3.15
N TYR A 167 -2.29 -6.05 -3.21
CA TYR A 167 -2.91 -5.09 -4.11
C TYR A 167 -1.88 -4.13 -4.71
N ASP A 168 -2.07 -3.75 -5.98
CA ASP A 168 -1.32 -2.67 -6.62
C ASP A 168 -2.29 -1.58 -7.11
N THR A 169 -2.03 -0.32 -6.76
CA THR A 169 -2.73 0.84 -7.31
C THR A 169 -1.76 1.75 -8.05
N TYR A 170 -2.18 2.23 -9.22
CA TYR A 170 -1.41 3.13 -10.06
C TYR A 170 -2.21 4.40 -10.34
N CYS A 171 -1.68 5.55 -9.92
CA CYS A 171 -2.25 6.87 -10.17
C CYS A 171 -1.38 7.61 -11.19
N SER A 172 -1.91 7.93 -12.36
CA SER A 172 -1.19 8.75 -13.35
C SER A 172 -1.46 10.22 -13.12
N PHE A 173 -0.43 11.06 -13.10
CA PHE A 173 -0.58 12.50 -12.86
C PHE A 173 0.46 13.32 -13.62
N TYR A 174 0.18 14.61 -13.82
CA TYR A 174 1.18 15.57 -14.27
C TYR A 174 1.95 16.10 -13.06
N GLN A 175 3.26 15.93 -13.05
CA GLN A 175 4.12 16.53 -12.03
C GLN A 175 4.20 18.06 -12.17
N PRO A 176 4.47 18.79 -11.07
CA PRO A 176 4.81 20.21 -11.10
C PRO A 176 6.08 20.49 -11.91
N LYS A 177 6.14 21.66 -12.56
CA LYS A 177 7.27 22.06 -13.42
C LYS A 177 8.60 22.23 -12.67
N ASN A 178 8.56 22.44 -11.36
CA ASN A 178 9.73 22.69 -10.50
C ASN A 178 10.41 21.41 -9.97
N ILE A 179 9.88 20.23 -10.29
CA ILE A 179 10.42 18.94 -9.85
C ILE A 179 11.41 18.41 -10.90
N LYS A 180 12.65 18.14 -10.47
CA LYS A 180 13.78 17.84 -11.37
C LYS A 180 13.73 16.43 -11.94
N LYS A 181 13.25 15.44 -11.17
CA LYS A 181 13.13 14.05 -11.62
C LYS A 181 11.75 13.84 -12.24
N PRO A 182 11.63 13.62 -13.56
CA PRO A 182 10.34 13.41 -14.18
C PRO A 182 9.66 12.14 -13.68
N THR A 183 8.51 12.29 -13.04
CA THR A 183 7.57 11.23 -12.73
C THR A 183 6.17 11.63 -13.20
N ASN A 184 5.40 10.64 -13.62
CA ASN A 184 4.02 10.79 -14.05
C ASN A 184 3.11 9.74 -13.38
N MET A 185 3.60 9.11 -12.32
CA MET A 185 2.93 8.00 -11.67
C MET A 185 3.23 7.95 -10.17
N VAL A 186 2.21 7.62 -9.40
CA VAL A 186 2.38 7.06 -8.06
C VAL A 186 1.94 5.62 -8.09
N ARG A 187 2.78 4.72 -7.54
CA ARG A 187 2.42 3.34 -7.26
C ARG A 187 2.16 3.19 -5.77
N LEU A 188 1.09 2.51 -5.43
CA LEU A 188 0.80 2.04 -4.08
C LEU A 188 0.79 0.52 -4.10
N GLN A 189 1.60 -0.10 -3.26
CA GLN A 189 1.65 -1.53 -3.03
C GLN A 189 1.18 -1.75 -1.60
N TYR A 190 0.10 -2.49 -1.40
CA TYR A 190 -0.43 -2.66 -0.06
C TYR A 190 -0.98 -4.06 0.15
N GLU A 191 -0.86 -4.52 1.38
CA GLU A 191 -1.15 -5.90 1.76
C GLU A 191 -1.55 -6.01 3.22
N TYR A 192 -2.29 -7.07 3.51
CA TYR A 192 -2.41 -7.61 4.85
C TYR A 192 -2.03 -9.09 4.85
N SER A 193 -1.43 -9.50 5.98
CA SER A 193 -0.96 -10.85 6.20
C SER A 193 -1.46 -11.37 7.54
N PHE A 194 -1.82 -12.66 7.59
CA PHE A 194 -2.29 -13.31 8.80
C PHE A 194 -1.79 -14.75 8.91
N ASN A 195 -1.88 -15.30 10.13
CA ASN A 195 -1.52 -16.67 10.45
C ASN A 195 -2.72 -17.35 11.15
N ARG A 196 -3.11 -18.53 10.66
CA ARG A 196 -4.26 -19.30 11.18
C ARG A 196 -4.04 -19.89 12.58
N LYS A 197 -2.82 -19.91 13.11
CA LYS A 197 -2.52 -20.25 14.52
C LYS A 197 -2.45 -19.04 15.44
N SER A 198 -2.71 -17.83 14.95
CA SER A 198 -2.78 -16.67 15.83
C SER A 198 -3.98 -16.76 16.77
N LYS A 199 -3.91 -16.06 17.92
CA LYS A 199 -4.99 -16.10 18.92
C LYS A 199 -6.34 -15.66 18.39
N ALA A 200 -6.37 -14.82 17.35
CA ALA A 200 -7.61 -14.46 16.68
C ALA A 200 -8.37 -15.69 16.14
N PHE A 201 -7.67 -16.75 15.74
CA PHE A 201 -8.25 -18.01 15.25
C PHE A 201 -8.36 -19.07 16.35
N THR A 202 -7.39 -19.17 17.27
CA THR A 202 -7.35 -20.27 18.26
C THR A 202 -8.14 -19.98 19.55
N ASP A 203 -8.25 -18.71 19.95
CA ASP A 203 -8.81 -18.31 21.25
C ASP A 203 -10.16 -17.59 21.10
N SER A 204 -10.72 -17.55 19.89
CA SER A 204 -12.00 -16.88 19.62
C SER A 204 -13.16 -17.87 19.58
N ASN A 205 -14.36 -17.42 19.98
CA ASN A 205 -15.60 -18.17 19.77
C ASN A 205 -16.15 -18.01 18.33
N LYS A 206 -15.36 -17.41 17.42
CA LYS A 206 -15.76 -17.14 16.04
C LYS A 206 -15.32 -18.30 15.15
N THR A 207 -16.11 -18.55 14.11
CA THR A 207 -15.71 -19.41 13.00
C THR A 207 -14.53 -18.80 12.22
N GLU A 208 -13.78 -19.63 11.51
CA GLU A 208 -12.67 -19.14 10.66
C GLU A 208 -13.15 -18.04 9.69
N GLN A 209 -14.33 -18.21 9.09
CA GLN A 209 -14.89 -17.24 8.15
C GLN A 209 -15.18 -15.89 8.80
N GLU A 210 -15.67 -15.88 10.03
CA GLU A 210 -15.93 -14.64 10.77
C GLU A 210 -14.62 -13.91 11.09
N VAL A 211 -13.58 -14.63 11.51
CA VAL A 211 -12.24 -14.03 11.74
C VAL A 211 -11.66 -13.46 10.45
N LEU A 212 -11.80 -14.16 9.33
CA LEU A 212 -11.36 -13.67 8.01
C LEU A 212 -12.13 -12.41 7.59
N ASN A 213 -13.44 -12.35 7.86
CA ASN A 213 -14.26 -11.18 7.61
C ASN A 213 -13.81 -9.99 8.47
N ASP A 214 -13.48 -10.22 9.75
CA ASP A 214 -12.95 -9.16 10.63
C ASP A 214 -11.63 -8.60 10.11
N ILE A 215 -10.68 -9.47 9.77
CA ILE A 215 -9.38 -9.10 9.19
C ILE A 215 -9.59 -8.22 7.95
N HIS A 216 -10.46 -8.66 7.04
CA HIS A 216 -10.77 -7.92 5.82
C HIS A 216 -11.39 -6.55 6.11
N ASN A 217 -12.34 -6.48 7.05
CA ASN A 217 -13.02 -5.25 7.42
C ASN A 217 -12.07 -4.23 8.08
N ILE A 218 -11.22 -4.68 9.00
CA ILE A 218 -10.20 -3.84 9.65
C ILE A 218 -9.26 -3.28 8.59
N PHE A 219 -8.72 -4.13 7.71
CA PHE A 219 -7.84 -3.68 6.64
C PHE A 219 -8.52 -2.66 5.74
N ARG A 220 -9.77 -2.92 5.34
CA ARG A 220 -10.58 -2.00 4.52
C ARG A 220 -10.76 -0.64 5.20
N GLN A 221 -10.99 -0.61 6.51
CA GLN A 221 -11.12 0.64 7.29
C GLN A 221 -9.79 1.39 7.38
N ASP A 222 -8.67 0.71 7.59
CA ASP A 222 -7.35 1.32 7.63
C ASP A 222 -6.94 1.90 6.27
N ILE A 223 -7.18 1.17 5.17
CA ILE A 223 -6.95 1.67 3.81
C ILE A 223 -7.84 2.87 3.52
N GLN A 224 -9.13 2.83 3.89
CA GLN A 224 -10.03 3.98 3.78
C GLN A 224 -9.48 5.21 4.51
N ALA A 225 -9.01 5.03 5.74
CA ALA A 225 -8.42 6.10 6.52
C ALA A 225 -7.17 6.68 5.85
N ILE A 226 -6.18 5.83 5.54
CA ILE A 226 -4.92 6.28 4.94
C ILE A 226 -5.19 6.97 3.60
N PHE A 227 -5.91 6.31 2.68
CA PHE A 227 -6.06 6.77 1.30
C PHE A 227 -6.90 8.05 1.20
N SER A 228 -7.82 8.28 2.15
CA SER A 228 -8.55 9.54 2.25
C SER A 228 -7.66 10.75 2.58
N THR A 229 -6.50 10.52 3.18
CA THR A 229 -5.55 11.57 3.59
C THR A 229 -4.39 11.79 2.63
N ILE A 230 -4.23 10.90 1.64
CA ILE A 230 -3.17 10.99 0.64
C ILE A 230 -3.31 12.30 -0.13
N LYS A 231 -2.21 13.03 -0.23
CA LYS A 231 -2.05 14.19 -1.11
C LYS A 231 -0.91 13.96 -2.07
N LEU A 232 -1.19 14.20 -3.34
CA LEU A 232 -0.24 14.13 -4.44
C LEU A 232 0.21 15.55 -4.79
N GLY A 233 1.51 15.79 -4.77
CA GLY A 233 2.14 17.01 -5.27
C GLY A 233 2.10 17.04 -6.79
N MET A 234 0.91 17.26 -7.36
CA MET A 234 0.64 17.27 -8.80
C MET A 234 0.38 18.69 -9.33
N ASP A 235 0.57 18.89 -10.63
CA ASP A 235 0.10 20.08 -11.36
C ASP A 235 -1.43 20.04 -11.47
N ARG A 236 -2.11 20.54 -10.43
CA ARG A 236 -3.57 20.52 -10.33
C ARG A 236 -4.25 21.36 -11.41
N GLU A 237 -3.65 22.46 -11.86
CA GLU A 237 -4.22 23.29 -12.92
C GLU A 237 -4.28 22.50 -14.23
N LYS A 238 -3.17 21.86 -14.59
CA LYS A 238 -3.12 21.01 -15.78
C LYS A 238 -4.03 19.79 -15.62
N MET A 239 -4.03 19.11 -14.48
CA MET A 239 -4.92 17.97 -14.24
C MET A 239 -6.40 18.34 -14.38
N ARG A 240 -6.82 19.53 -13.92
CA ARG A 240 -8.19 20.03 -14.14
C ARG A 240 -8.47 20.33 -15.61
N LYS A 241 -7.54 21.06 -16.28
CA LYS A 241 -7.68 21.44 -17.69
C LYS A 241 -7.83 20.21 -18.60
N GLU A 242 -7.10 19.14 -18.32
CA GLU A 242 -7.13 17.89 -19.07
C GLU A 242 -8.28 16.95 -18.64
N GLY A 243 -9.12 17.36 -17.67
CA GLY A 243 -10.24 16.55 -17.19
C GLY A 243 -9.82 15.29 -16.41
N LEU A 244 -8.68 15.34 -15.74
CA LEU A 244 -8.08 14.23 -14.98
C LEU A 244 -8.20 14.40 -13.45
N LEU A 245 -8.66 15.56 -12.98
CA LEU A 245 -8.92 15.83 -11.57
C LEU A 245 -10.43 15.88 -11.31
N PHE A 246 -10.89 15.00 -10.42
CA PHE A 246 -12.28 14.81 -10.08
C PHE A 246 -12.55 15.30 -8.66
N ASP A 247 -13.69 15.93 -8.43
CA ASP A 247 -14.16 16.26 -7.09
C ASP A 247 -14.88 15.06 -6.46
N LYS A 248 -14.09 14.04 -6.11
CA LYS A 248 -14.59 12.81 -5.47
C LYS A 248 -13.72 12.44 -4.27
N PRO A 249 -14.33 12.22 -3.08
CA PRO A 249 -13.59 11.67 -1.95
C PRO A 249 -13.23 10.21 -2.21
N TYR A 250 -12.15 9.74 -1.59
CA TYR A 250 -11.76 8.33 -1.65
C TYR A 250 -12.85 7.46 -1.01
N ARG A 251 -13.20 6.36 -1.69
CA ARG A 251 -14.08 5.31 -1.18
C ARG A 251 -13.52 3.96 -1.61
N VAL A 252 -13.14 3.14 -0.64
CA VAL A 252 -12.61 1.81 -0.88
C VAL A 252 -13.63 0.90 -1.58
N GLN A 253 -13.17 0.19 -2.63
CA GLN A 253 -14.03 -0.52 -3.58
C GLN A 253 -14.01 -2.05 -3.46
N PHE A 254 -13.06 -2.62 -2.72
CA PHE A 254 -12.83 -4.07 -2.67
C PHE A 254 -13.41 -4.74 -1.42
#